data_AF-A0A2D4F3L6-F1
#
_entry.id   AF-A0A2D4F3L6-F1
#
_cell.length_a   1.000
_cell.length_b   1.000
_cell.length_c   1.000
_cell.angle_alpha   90.00
_cell.angle_beta   90.00
_cell.angle_gamma   90.00
#
_symmetry.space_group_name_H-M   'P 1'
#
loop_
_entity.id
_entity.type
_entity.pdbx_description
1 polymer ?
#
loop_
_entity_poly.entity_id
_entity_poly.type
_entity_poly.pdbx_seq_one_letter_code
_entity_poly.pdbx_strand_id
1 'polypeptide(L)'
;PIQPTGAWHVPPPPPRPRLDQIPFKDAFDGHHEHFNYFLTRIRSHIEQFGDQYATERDLVMAVMNGMNEGDASDWVAQLHNEQAPELQDINRFIQLLRLRFENPDRVAENEEKLMEMKQGKRPLSDFIWDFRRSRAISWIGLKG
;
A
#
# COMPACT_ATOMS: atom_id res chain seq x y z
N PRO A 1 -8.85 35.05 -44.54
CA PRO A 1 -8.48 34.84 -43.12
C PRO A 1 -9.19 33.62 -42.54
N ILE A 2 -8.46 32.52 -42.38
CA ILE A 2 -8.97 31.29 -41.76
C ILE A 2 -7.99 30.97 -40.63
N GLN A 3 -8.42 31.11 -39.38
CA GLN A 3 -7.62 30.67 -38.24
C GLN A 3 -7.71 29.15 -38.15
N PRO A 4 -6.61 28.39 -38.03
CA PRO A 4 -6.68 26.96 -37.83
C PRO A 4 -7.19 26.70 -36.41
N THR A 5 -8.41 26.19 -36.28
CA THR A 5 -8.95 25.65 -35.03
C THR A 5 -8.22 24.35 -34.71
N GLY A 6 -7.07 24.47 -34.05
CA GLY A 6 -6.21 23.36 -33.70
C GLY A 6 -5.77 23.46 -32.24
N ALA A 7 -6.58 22.92 -31.33
CA ALA A 7 -6.08 22.41 -30.07
C ALA A 7 -7.09 21.35 -29.60
N TRP A 8 -6.74 20.08 -29.80
CA TRP A 8 -7.37 18.99 -29.07
C TRP A 8 -7.11 19.25 -27.58
N HIS A 9 -8.07 19.89 -26.90
CA HIS A 9 -8.03 20.04 -25.46
C HIS A 9 -8.21 18.63 -24.87
N VAL A 10 -7.10 17.99 -24.53
CA VAL A 10 -7.14 16.80 -23.69
C VAL A 10 -7.75 17.26 -22.37
N PRO A 11 -8.93 16.73 -21.96
CA PRO A 11 -9.49 17.09 -20.68
C PRO A 11 -8.46 16.76 -19.59
N PRO A 12 -8.30 17.62 -18.57
CA PRO A 12 -7.41 17.30 -17.47
C PRO A 12 -7.79 15.91 -16.93
N PRO A 13 -6.81 15.04 -16.63
CA PRO A 13 -7.12 13.74 -16.05
C PRO A 13 -7.97 13.96 -14.80
N PRO A 14 -8.94 13.06 -14.51
CA PRO A 14 -9.75 13.19 -13.31
C PRO A 14 -8.84 13.37 -12.09
N PRO A 15 -9.23 14.24 -11.13
CA PRO A 15 -8.45 14.41 -9.91
C PRO A 15 -8.22 13.04 -9.29
N ARG A 16 -6.96 12.72 -8.98
CA ARG A 16 -6.67 11.51 -8.19
C ARG A 16 -7.46 11.61 -6.88
N PRO A 17 -8.09 10.52 -6.42
CA PRO A 17 -8.79 10.52 -5.14
C PRO A 17 -7.85 10.99 -4.04
N ARG A 18 -8.36 11.81 -3.13
CA ARG A 18 -7.59 12.24 -1.97
C ARG A 18 -7.49 11.08 -0.96
N LEU A 19 -6.48 11.09 -0.10
CA LEU A 19 -6.24 10.07 0.92
C LEU A 19 -7.46 9.79 1.82
N ASP A 20 -8.22 10.84 2.16
CA ASP A 20 -9.46 10.79 2.94
C ASP A 20 -10.64 10.15 2.18
N GLN A 21 -10.53 9.98 0.86
CA GLN A 21 -11.58 9.42 0.00
C GLN A 21 -11.41 7.92 -0.25
N ILE A 22 -10.25 7.34 0.08
CA ILE A 22 -9.99 5.89 0.03
C ILE A 22 -9.79 5.39 1.46
N PRO A 23 -10.88 5.24 2.24
CA PRO A 23 -10.76 4.81 3.63
C PRO A 23 -10.27 3.37 3.67
N PHE A 24 -9.14 3.14 4.34
CA PHE A 24 -8.81 1.83 4.87
C PHE A 24 -9.73 1.58 6.07
N LYS A 25 -10.58 0.56 6.00
CA LYS A 25 -11.73 0.39 6.92
C LYS A 25 -11.47 -0.54 8.10
N ASP A 26 -10.25 -1.05 8.25
CA ASP A 26 -9.91 -1.94 9.36
C ASP A 26 -9.07 -1.20 10.40
N ALA A 27 -9.26 -1.61 11.65
CA ALA A 27 -8.47 -1.17 12.79
C ALA A 27 -7.57 -2.33 13.25
N PHE A 28 -6.38 -2.00 13.73
CA PHE A 28 -5.44 -2.93 14.31
C PHE A 28 -4.84 -2.32 15.57
N ASP A 29 -4.86 -3.12 16.63
CA ASP A 29 -4.51 -2.74 18.00
C ASP A 29 -3.09 -3.17 18.41
N GLY A 30 -2.40 -3.94 17.56
CA GLY A 30 -1.07 -4.47 17.82
C GLY A 30 -1.05 -5.91 18.33
N HIS A 31 -2.20 -6.55 18.57
CA HIS A 31 -2.21 -7.94 19.04
C HIS A 31 -1.89 -8.91 17.91
N HIS A 32 -0.88 -9.76 18.11
CA HIS A 32 -0.42 -10.73 17.12
C HIS A 32 -1.52 -11.72 16.65
N GLU A 33 -2.53 -11.99 17.48
CA GLU A 33 -3.69 -12.81 17.13
C GLU A 33 -4.51 -12.22 15.97
N HIS A 34 -4.59 -10.88 15.90
CA HIS A 34 -5.31 -10.15 14.86
C HIS A 34 -4.43 -9.83 13.64
N PHE A 35 -3.12 -10.07 13.73
CA PHE A 35 -2.15 -9.61 12.74
C PHE A 35 -2.34 -10.21 11.34
N ASN A 36 -2.59 -11.52 11.26
CA ASN A 36 -2.82 -12.20 9.97
C ASN A 36 -4.11 -11.71 9.27
N TYR A 37 -5.15 -11.41 10.05
CA TYR A 37 -6.37 -10.79 9.53
C TYR A 37 -6.04 -9.40 8.97
N PHE A 38 -5.35 -8.57 9.73
CA PHE A 38 -4.94 -7.23 9.32
C PHE A 38 -4.09 -7.24 8.03
N LEU A 39 -3.10 -8.13 7.92
CA LEU A 39 -2.30 -8.31 6.70
C LEU A 39 -3.16 -8.69 5.48
N THR A 40 -4.17 -9.54 5.68
CA THR A 40 -5.10 -9.91 4.61
C THR A 40 -5.90 -8.70 4.14
N ARG A 41 -6.32 -7.84 5.07
CA ARG A 41 -7.04 -6.59 4.77
C ARG A 41 -6.16 -5.59 4.04
N ILE A 42 -4.89 -5.43 4.43
CA ILE A 42 -3.92 -4.64 3.69
C ILE A 42 -3.78 -5.14 2.26
N ARG A 43 -3.58 -6.45 2.05
CA ARG A 43 -3.48 -7.01 0.69
C ARG A 43 -4.72 -6.70 -0.15
N SER A 44 -5.92 -6.99 0.36
CA SER A 44 -7.17 -6.74 -0.36
C SER A 44 -7.35 -5.26 -0.72
N HIS A 45 -6.90 -4.35 0.16
CA HIS A 45 -6.96 -2.92 -0.09
C HIS A 45 -6.01 -2.49 -1.20
N ILE A 46 -4.77 -2.99 -1.19
CA ILE A 46 -3.79 -2.71 -2.25
C ILE A 46 -4.29 -3.30 -3.58
N GLU A 47 -4.91 -4.48 -3.56
CA GLU A 47 -5.57 -5.10 -4.72
C GLU A 47 -6.67 -4.24 -5.34
N GLN A 48 -7.48 -3.60 -4.51
CA GLN A 48 -8.65 -2.86 -4.96
C GLN A 48 -8.35 -1.39 -5.30
N PHE A 49 -7.43 -0.76 -4.57
CA PHE A 49 -7.22 0.69 -4.61
C PHE A 49 -5.76 1.11 -4.79
N GLY A 50 -4.82 0.16 -4.87
CA GLY A 50 -3.39 0.47 -4.89
C GLY A 50 -3.00 1.44 -5.99
N ASP A 51 -3.56 1.30 -7.20
CA ASP A 51 -3.32 2.15 -8.36
C ASP A 51 -3.86 3.59 -8.23
N GLN A 52 -4.75 3.83 -7.28
CA GLN A 52 -5.36 5.15 -7.04
C GLN A 52 -4.49 6.05 -6.16
N TYR A 53 -3.53 5.49 -5.42
CA TYR A 53 -2.60 6.25 -4.58
C TYR A 53 -1.53 6.95 -5.41
N ALA A 54 -1.28 8.23 -5.10
CA ALA A 54 -0.29 9.04 -5.83
C ALA A 54 1.15 8.61 -5.53
N THR A 55 1.44 8.16 -4.31
CA THR A 55 2.76 7.67 -3.88
C THR A 55 2.65 6.43 -2.99
N GLU A 56 3.75 5.66 -2.87
CA GLU A 56 3.81 4.54 -1.91
C GLU A 56 3.65 5.04 -0.47
N ARG A 57 4.18 6.24 -0.17
CA ARG A 57 3.96 6.93 1.10
C ARG A 57 2.47 7.13 1.40
N ASP A 58 1.67 7.58 0.42
CA ASP A 58 0.24 7.80 0.64
C ASP A 58 -0.45 6.48 1.01
N LEU A 59 -0.11 5.39 0.31
CA LEU A 59 -0.63 4.06 0.65
C LEU A 59 -0.21 3.62 2.06
N VAL A 60 1.05 3.85 2.45
CA VAL A 60 1.52 3.57 3.82
C VAL A 60 0.75 4.40 4.85
N MET A 61 0.55 5.69 4.61
CA MET A 61 -0.26 6.55 5.48
C MET A 61 -1.70 6.03 5.62
N ALA A 62 -2.32 5.56 4.54
CA ALA A 62 -3.66 5.00 4.59
C ALA A 62 -3.73 3.73 5.45
N VAL A 63 -2.72 2.86 5.38
CA VAL A 63 -2.62 1.67 6.25
C VAL A 63 -2.40 2.07 7.71
N MET A 64 -1.51 3.02 7.98
CA MET A 64 -1.24 3.51 9.34
C MET A 64 -2.46 4.20 9.97
N ASN A 65 -3.35 4.81 9.19
CA ASN A 65 -4.62 5.34 9.72
C ASN A 65 -5.51 4.24 10.33
N GLY A 66 -5.34 2.99 9.88
CA GLY A 66 -5.98 1.80 10.46
C GLY A 66 -5.23 1.22 11.68
N MET A 67 -4.15 1.85 12.13
CA MET A 67 -3.34 1.43 13.27
C MET A 67 -3.46 2.46 14.40
N ASN A 68 -4.69 2.81 14.77
CA ASN A 68 -5.01 3.94 15.65
C ASN A 68 -5.37 3.52 17.09
N GLU A 69 -5.18 2.24 17.43
CA GLU A 69 -5.49 1.66 18.73
C GLU A 69 -4.28 0.92 19.32
N GLY A 70 -4.23 0.81 20.66
CA GLY A 70 -3.26 -0.04 21.37
C GLY A 70 -1.78 0.20 21.02
N ASP A 71 -0.99 -0.87 21.06
CA ASP A 71 0.45 -0.88 20.77
C ASP A 71 0.75 -0.48 19.30
N ALA A 72 -0.20 -0.71 18.40
CA ALA A 72 -0.08 -0.28 17.01
C ALA A 72 -0.04 1.26 16.89
N SER A 73 -0.87 1.97 17.66
CA SER A 73 -0.90 3.45 17.68
C SER A 73 0.41 4.04 18.22
N ASP A 74 0.89 3.50 19.34
CA ASP A 74 2.15 3.94 19.96
C ASP A 74 3.33 3.72 19.00
N TRP A 75 3.35 2.59 18.31
CA TRP A 75 4.37 2.29 17.32
C TRP A 75 4.31 3.21 16.08
N VAL A 76 3.12 3.54 15.58
CA VAL A 76 2.96 4.52 14.49
C VAL A 76 3.50 5.89 14.91
N ALA A 77 3.23 6.33 16.15
CA ALA A 77 3.78 7.57 16.68
C ALA A 77 5.32 7.55 16.71
N GLN A 78 5.91 6.41 17.10
CA GLN A 78 7.36 6.22 17.09
C GLN A 78 7.96 6.36 15.68
N LEU A 79 7.39 5.68 14.67
CA LEU A 79 7.87 5.76 13.28
C LEU A 79 7.84 7.20 12.74
N HIS A 80 6.81 7.97 13.11
CA HIS A 80 6.73 9.38 12.75
C HIS A 80 7.79 10.24 13.42
N ASN A 81 8.04 10.03 14.72
CA ASN A 81 9.07 10.75 15.46
C ASN A 81 10.48 10.47 14.92
N GLU A 82 10.74 9.21 14.55
CA GLU A 82 12.02 8.76 14.00
C GLU A 82 12.18 9.10 12.51
N GLN A 83 11.13 9.60 11.85
CA GLN A 83 11.10 9.84 10.41
C GLN A 83 11.53 8.61 9.61
N ALA A 84 11.03 7.44 10.03
CA ALA A 84 11.46 6.14 9.53
C ALA A 84 11.41 6.09 7.98
N PRO A 85 12.54 5.78 7.29
CA PRO A 85 12.59 5.77 5.83
C PRO A 85 11.67 4.71 5.20
N GLU A 86 11.28 3.69 5.97
CA GLU A 86 10.32 2.65 5.60
C GLU A 86 8.93 3.22 5.28
N LEU A 87 8.60 4.41 5.82
CA LEU A 87 7.32 5.09 5.52
C LEU A 87 7.20 5.57 4.06
N GLN A 88 8.26 5.46 3.27
CA GLN A 88 8.29 5.84 1.85
C GLN A 88 8.14 4.65 0.90
N ASP A 89 8.24 3.41 1.40
CA ASP A 89 8.22 2.19 0.59
C ASP A 89 7.30 1.15 1.23
N ILE A 90 6.23 0.80 0.53
CA ILE A 90 5.21 -0.10 1.07
C ILE A 90 5.76 -1.50 1.38
N ASN A 91 6.76 -1.99 0.64
CA ASN A 91 7.37 -3.28 0.93
C ASN A 91 8.19 -3.24 2.21
N ARG A 92 9.00 -2.18 2.37
CA ARG A 92 9.79 -2.00 3.59
C ARG A 92 8.90 -1.81 4.81
N PHE A 93 7.82 -1.04 4.67
CA PHE A 93 6.82 -0.89 5.72
C PHE A 93 6.20 -2.24 6.11
N ILE A 94 5.75 -3.06 5.16
CA ILE A 94 5.16 -4.38 5.46
C ILE A 94 6.17 -5.33 6.11
N GLN A 95 7.44 -5.29 5.72
CA GLN A 95 8.50 -6.06 6.37
C GLN A 95 8.69 -5.63 7.83
N LEU A 96 8.74 -4.31 8.07
CA LEU A 96 8.89 -3.76 9.41
C LEU A 96 7.66 -4.06 10.29
N LEU A 97 6.47 -3.98 9.71
CA LEU A 97 5.20 -4.32 10.34
C LEU A 97 5.17 -5.80 10.79
N ARG A 98 5.63 -6.71 9.93
CA ARG A 98 5.79 -8.13 10.27
C ARG A 98 6.80 -8.35 11.38
N LEU A 99 7.97 -7.73 11.28
CA LEU A 99 9.00 -7.83 12.32
C LEU A 99 8.48 -7.37 13.69
N ARG A 100 7.58 -6.37 13.72
CA ARG A 100 7.03 -5.80 14.96
C ARG A 100 5.92 -6.65 15.58
N PHE A 101 4.99 -7.16 14.78
CA PHE A 101 3.72 -7.72 15.28
C PHE A 101 3.44 -9.18 14.87
N GLU A 102 4.23 -9.75 13.96
CA GLU A 102 4.09 -11.17 13.63
C GLU A 102 4.55 -12.03 14.81
N ASN A 103 3.77 -13.06 15.15
CA ASN A 103 4.11 -13.94 16.25
C ASN A 103 5.40 -14.73 15.89
N PRO A 104 6.49 -14.61 16.68
CA PRO A 104 7.77 -15.25 16.40
C PRO A 104 7.69 -16.78 16.31
N ASP A 105 6.82 -17.42 17.09
CA ASP A 105 6.64 -18.88 17.10
C ASP A 105 5.92 -19.40 15.85
N ARG A 106 5.26 -18.49 15.12
CA ARG A 106 4.50 -18.82 13.91
C ARG A 106 5.15 -18.32 12.63
N VAL A 107 6.34 -17.72 12.68
CA VAL A 107 7.03 -17.26 11.46
C VAL A 107 7.29 -18.44 10.52
N ALA A 108 7.75 -19.59 11.04
CA ALA A 108 7.98 -20.78 10.23
C ALA A 108 6.67 -21.42 9.71
N GLU A 109 5.63 -21.50 10.54
CA GLU A 109 4.31 -22.05 10.17
C GLU A 109 3.58 -21.14 9.16
N ASN A 110 3.74 -19.82 9.30
CA ASN A 110 3.19 -18.82 8.39
C ASN A 110 3.98 -18.78 7.09
N GLU A 111 5.30 -18.94 7.08
CA GLU A 111 6.10 -19.04 5.85
C GLU A 111 5.66 -20.25 5.02
N GLU A 112 5.47 -21.41 5.65
CA GLU A 112 4.98 -22.63 5.01
C GLU A 112 3.56 -22.44 4.46
N LYS A 113 2.63 -21.86 5.26
CA LYS A 113 1.28 -21.47 4.79
C LYS A 113 1.29 -20.37 3.73
N LEU A 114 2.25 -19.44 3.76
CA LEU A 114 2.44 -18.42 2.73
C LEU A 114 2.91 -19.08 1.44
N MET A 115 3.75 -20.11 1.52
CA MET A 115 4.21 -20.90 0.37
C MET A 115 3.10 -21.77 -0.22
N GLU A 116 2.24 -22.36 0.62
CA GLU A 116 1.02 -23.05 0.17
C GLU A 116 0.02 -22.06 -0.48
N MET A 117 -0.16 -20.87 0.08
CA MET A 117 -0.94 -19.79 -0.55
C MET A 117 -0.31 -19.29 -1.86
N LYS A 118 1.03 -19.22 -1.95
CA LYS A 118 1.78 -18.86 -3.17
C LYS A 118 1.57 -19.87 -4.30
N GLN A 119 1.31 -21.14 -4.00
CA GLN A 119 0.93 -22.14 -5.02
C GLN A 119 -0.49 -21.93 -5.56
N GLY A 120 -1.32 -21.10 -4.91
CA GLY A 120 -2.69 -20.81 -5.33
C GLY A 120 -2.98 -19.39 -5.82
N LYS A 121 -2.30 -18.33 -5.32
CA LYS A 121 -2.52 -16.93 -5.73
C LYS A 121 -1.24 -16.10 -5.56
N ARG A 122 -0.98 -15.19 -6.51
CA ARG A 122 0.22 -14.33 -6.61
C ARG A 122 0.66 -13.76 -5.25
N PRO A 123 1.96 -13.83 -4.88
CA PRO A 123 2.45 -13.17 -3.68
C PRO A 123 2.29 -11.65 -3.72
N LEU A 124 2.12 -11.03 -2.56
CA LEU A 124 1.96 -9.56 -2.42
C LEU A 124 3.13 -8.78 -3.06
N SER A 125 4.33 -9.35 -3.07
CA SER A 125 5.50 -8.80 -3.79
C SER A 125 5.28 -8.67 -5.29
N ASP A 126 4.60 -9.65 -5.91
CA ASP A 126 4.30 -9.64 -7.35
C ASP A 126 3.19 -8.64 -7.67
N PHE A 127 2.23 -8.47 -6.75
CA PHE A 127 1.19 -7.45 -6.85
C PHE A 127 1.77 -6.02 -6.77
N ILE A 128 2.68 -5.78 -5.82
CA ILE A 128 3.33 -4.48 -5.66
C ILE A 128 4.29 -4.18 -6.83
N TRP A 129 4.86 -5.22 -7.46
CA TRP A 129 5.62 -5.08 -8.70
C TRP A 129 4.76 -4.54 -9.85
N ASP A 130 3.52 -5.03 -9.99
CA ASP A 130 2.56 -4.48 -10.98
C ASP A 130 2.20 -3.02 -10.69
N PHE A 131 2.08 -2.62 -9.40
CA PHE A 131 1.94 -1.21 -9.02
C PHE A 131 3.12 -0.35 -9.49
N ARG A 132 4.37 -0.80 -9.28
CA ARG A 132 5.58 -0.10 -9.77
C ARG A 132 5.61 -0.02 -11.29
N ARG A 133 5.19 -1.08 -11.98
CA ARG A 133 5.14 -1.16 -13.46
C ARG A 133 4.09 -0.23 -14.07
N SER A 134 2.90 -0.12 -13.48
CA SER A 134 1.86 0.78 -14.00
C SER A 134 2.30 2.25 -13.95
N ARG A 135 3.04 2.63 -12.90
CA ARG A 135 3.60 3.99 -12.75
C ARG A 135 4.74 4.28 -13.73
N ALA A 136 5.53 3.27 -14.09
CA ALA A 136 6.60 3.42 -15.10
C ALA A 136 6.04 3.61 -16.52
N ILE A 137 4.93 2.94 -16.87
CA ILE A 137 4.30 3.05 -18.20
C ILE A 137 3.65 4.44 -18.39
N SER A 138 3.24 5.11 -17.32
CA SER A 138 2.71 6.48 -17.36
C SER A 138 3.74 7.53 -17.82
N TRP A 139 5.06 7.24 -17.77
CA TRP A 139 6.12 8.15 -18.23
C TRP A 139 6.59 7.95 -19.69
N ILE A 140 6.23 6.84 -20.33
CA ILE A 140 6.71 6.51 -21.70
C ILE A 140 5.71 6.98 -22.77
N GLY A 141 4.46 7.30 -22.39
CA GLY A 141 3.41 7.77 -23.31
C GLY A 141 3.40 9.27 -23.63
N LEU A 142 4.34 10.08 -23.10
CA LEU A 142 4.40 11.54 -23.30
C LEU A 142 5.67 12.00 -24.04
N LYS A 143 6.38 11.08 -24.71
CA LYS A 143 7.50 11.36 -25.61
C LYS A 143 7.22 10.69 -26.96
N GLY A 144 6.18 11.16 -27.64
CA GLY A 144 5.83 10.83 -29.02
C GLY A 144 5.28 12.06 -29.70
#